data_AF-A0A7V8YWU9-F1
#
_entry.id   AF-A0A7V8YWU9-F1
#
_cell.length_a   1.000
_cell.length_b   1.000
_cell.length_c   1.000
_cell.angle_alpha   90.00
_cell.angle_beta   90.00
_cell.angle_gamma   90.00
#
_symmetry.space_group_name_H-M   'P 1'
#
loop_
_entity.id
_entity.type
_entity.pdbx_description
1 polymer ?
#
loop_
_entity_poly.entity_id
_entity_poly.type
_entity_poly.pdbx_seq_one_letter_code
_entity_poly.pdbx_strand_id
1 'polypeptide(L)'
;MVDNKLALDEAQRAVNHDVIKSDLNAEVGGEIAAEARVPTAGEAGQIQDIAGNMRQRAVNEVAQTDREVERGRFMARVSQIVDYLFFLIYGLLTIRLLLALFAAREGAGFVEFIRNITDPLYAPFRGIVASPSTAEGFTLALPIIIAIVVYMLLHLAINGLLRMFAHRKTAI
;
A
#
# COMPACT_ATOMS: atom_id res chain seq x y z
N MET A 1 35.21 39.16 -43.34
CA MET A 1 35.47 38.20 -44.44
C MET A 1 35.25 36.73 -44.04
N VAL A 2 35.24 36.38 -42.74
CA VAL A 2 35.02 35.00 -42.26
C VAL A 2 33.54 34.58 -42.34
N ASP A 3 32.61 35.49 -42.09
CA ASP A 3 31.16 35.21 -42.03
C ASP A 3 30.55 34.75 -43.36
N ASN A 4 31.04 35.30 -44.48
CA ASN A 4 30.55 34.92 -45.80
C ASN A 4 30.97 33.50 -46.20
N LYS A 5 32.12 33.02 -45.69
CA LYS A 5 32.62 31.66 -45.96
C LYS A 5 31.85 30.62 -45.14
N LEU A 6 31.47 30.97 -43.91
CA LEU A 6 30.65 30.12 -43.06
C LEU A 6 29.22 29.96 -43.63
N ALA A 7 28.60 31.05 -44.07
CA ALA A 7 27.27 31.02 -44.68
C ALA A 7 27.23 30.18 -45.98
N LEU A 8 28.30 30.23 -46.78
CA LEU A 8 28.44 29.39 -47.98
C LEU A 8 28.62 27.90 -47.65
N ASP A 9 29.41 27.56 -46.62
CA ASP A 9 29.62 26.17 -46.18
C ASP A 9 28.34 25.57 -45.57
N GLU A 10 27.57 26.37 -44.81
CA GLU A 10 26.28 25.95 -44.26
C GLU A 10 25.23 25.73 -45.36
N ALA A 11 25.16 26.61 -46.35
CA ALA A 11 24.27 26.44 -47.51
C ALA A 11 24.61 25.16 -48.28
N GLN A 12 25.91 24.85 -48.44
CA GLN A 12 26.36 23.65 -49.14
C GLN A 12 26.04 22.36 -48.35
N ARG A 13 26.13 22.39 -47.02
CA ARG A 13 25.73 21.26 -46.16
C ARG A 13 24.21 21.03 -46.18
N ALA A 14 23.42 22.11 -46.17
CA ALA A 14 21.97 22.02 -46.26
C ALA A 14 21.53 21.35 -47.57
N VAL A 15 22.12 21.75 -48.69
CA VAL A 15 21.86 21.13 -50.00
C VAL A 15 22.25 19.65 -50.01
N ASN A 16 23.41 19.29 -49.44
CA ASN A 16 23.83 17.89 -49.38
C ASN A 16 22.91 17.03 -48.51
N HIS A 17 22.43 17.56 -47.37
CA HIS A 17 21.47 16.86 -46.52
C HIS A 17 20.12 16.64 -47.20
N ASP A 18 19.63 17.62 -47.95
CA ASP A 18 18.37 17.49 -48.67
C ASP A 18 18.44 16.41 -49.76
N VAL A 19 19.57 16.32 -50.47
CA VAL A 19 19.82 15.27 -51.48
C VAL A 19 19.88 13.89 -50.82
N ILE A 20 20.64 13.73 -49.74
CA ILE A 20 20.74 12.45 -49.02
C ILE A 20 19.36 12.01 -48.49
N LYS A 21 18.56 12.96 -48.00
CA LYS A 21 17.22 12.67 -47.49
C LYS A 21 16.24 12.28 -48.60
N SER A 22 16.32 12.91 -49.77
CA SER A 22 15.48 12.53 -50.91
C SER A 22 15.84 11.15 -51.43
N ASP A 23 17.14 10.84 -51.50
CA ASP A 23 17.63 9.54 -51.95
C ASP A 23 17.22 8.43 -50.98
N LEU A 24 17.41 8.66 -49.67
CA LEU A 24 16.98 7.71 -48.64
C LEU A 24 15.48 7.49 -48.64
N ASN A 25 14.67 8.56 -48.79
CA ASN A 25 13.21 8.41 -48.85
C ASN A 25 12.76 7.64 -50.10
N ALA A 26 13.45 7.82 -51.23
CA ALA A 26 13.14 7.09 -52.46
C ALA A 26 13.55 5.61 -52.34
N GLU A 27 14.71 5.33 -51.76
CA GLU A 27 15.22 3.98 -51.51
C GLU A 27 14.33 3.23 -50.51
N VAL A 28 14.13 3.80 -49.31
CA VAL A 28 13.27 3.23 -48.26
C VAL A 28 11.82 3.15 -48.71
N GLY A 29 11.32 4.13 -49.48
CA GLY A 29 9.97 4.06 -50.05
C GLY A 29 9.80 2.93 -51.05
N GLY A 30 10.81 2.66 -51.87
CA GLY A 30 10.83 1.53 -52.80
C GLY A 30 10.95 0.18 -52.09
N GLU A 31 11.80 0.11 -51.06
CA GLU A 31 11.97 -1.07 -50.22
C GLU A 31 10.70 -1.37 -49.42
N ILE A 32 10.08 -0.38 -48.78
CA ILE A 32 8.79 -0.53 -48.08
C ILE A 32 7.69 -0.96 -49.06
N ALA A 33 7.65 -0.43 -50.29
CA ALA A 33 6.67 -0.85 -51.28
C ALA A 33 6.91 -2.29 -51.78
N ALA A 34 8.16 -2.76 -51.79
CA ALA A 34 8.52 -4.14 -52.11
C ALA A 34 8.25 -5.11 -50.95
N GLU A 35 8.48 -4.68 -49.71
CA GLU A 35 8.25 -5.42 -48.46
C GLU A 35 6.76 -5.46 -48.10
N ALA A 36 5.99 -4.39 -48.35
CA ALA A 36 4.55 -4.29 -48.13
C ALA A 36 3.72 -5.16 -49.10
N ARG A 37 4.36 -6.02 -49.88
CA ARG A 37 3.68 -7.11 -50.57
C ARG A 37 2.98 -7.99 -49.53
N VAL A 38 1.80 -8.45 -49.90
CA VAL A 38 0.90 -9.24 -49.04
C VAL A 38 1.72 -10.32 -48.31
N PRO A 39 1.64 -10.39 -46.96
CA PRO A 39 2.41 -11.35 -46.18
C PRO A 39 2.17 -12.75 -46.74
N THR A 40 3.26 -13.48 -46.94
CA THR A 40 3.18 -14.86 -47.43
C THR A 40 2.37 -15.70 -46.44
N ALA A 41 1.76 -16.80 -46.92
CA ALA A 41 0.93 -17.66 -46.06
C ALA A 41 1.68 -18.16 -44.79
N GLY A 42 3.02 -18.24 -44.83
CA GLY A 42 3.86 -18.56 -43.68
C GLY A 42 3.99 -17.42 -42.67
N GLU A 43 4.18 -16.18 -43.13
CA GLU A 43 4.26 -14.98 -42.27
C GLU A 43 2.92 -14.67 -41.61
N ALA A 44 1.81 -14.88 -42.33
CA ALA A 44 0.47 -14.73 -41.76
C ALA A 44 0.20 -15.68 -40.58
N GLY A 45 0.77 -16.89 -40.61
CA GLY A 45 0.72 -17.85 -39.51
C GLY A 45 1.56 -17.38 -38.32
N GLN A 46 2.78 -16.92 -38.58
CA GLN A 46 3.68 -16.41 -37.53
C GLN A 46 3.12 -15.18 -36.81
N ILE A 47 2.48 -14.26 -37.54
CA ILE A 47 1.82 -13.08 -36.95
C ILE A 47 0.65 -13.51 -36.05
N GLN A 48 -0.10 -14.53 -36.43
CA GLN A 48 -1.19 -15.07 -35.61
C GLN A 48 -0.67 -15.73 -34.33
N ASP A 49 0.43 -16.47 -34.41
CA ASP A 49 1.08 -17.08 -33.25
C ASP A 49 1.62 -16.04 -32.27
N ILE A 50 2.21 -14.95 -32.78
CA ILE A 50 2.66 -13.81 -31.98
C ILE A 50 1.47 -13.10 -31.33
N ALA A 51 0.41 -12.82 -32.09
CA ALA A 51 -0.80 -12.22 -31.54
C ALA A 51 -1.45 -13.09 -30.46
N GLY A 52 -1.49 -14.41 -30.65
CA GLY A 52 -2.00 -15.38 -29.68
C GLY A 52 -1.17 -15.39 -28.39
N ASN A 53 0.16 -15.42 -28.51
CA ASN A 53 1.04 -15.45 -27.34
C ASN A 53 1.05 -14.12 -26.56
N MET A 54 0.87 -12.97 -27.23
CA MET A 54 0.73 -11.67 -26.58
C MET A 54 -0.60 -11.55 -25.86
N ARG A 55 -1.70 -12.00 -26.50
CA ARG A 55 -3.02 -12.08 -25.84
C ARG A 55 -2.96 -12.96 -24.60
N GLN A 56 -2.32 -14.12 -24.68
CA GLN A 56 -2.18 -15.02 -23.54
C GLN A 56 -1.37 -14.39 -22.40
N ARG A 57 -0.27 -13.70 -22.72
CA ARG A 57 0.53 -12.96 -21.73
C ARG A 57 -0.28 -11.85 -21.07
N ALA A 58 -0.98 -11.02 -21.85
CA ALA A 58 -1.82 -9.95 -21.32
C ALA A 58 -2.93 -10.49 -20.42
N VAL A 59 -3.59 -11.60 -20.80
CA VAL A 59 -4.62 -12.24 -19.97
C VAL A 59 -4.02 -12.79 -18.66
N ASN A 60 -2.85 -13.43 -18.72
CA ASN A 60 -2.17 -13.95 -17.54
C ASN A 60 -1.70 -12.84 -16.60
N GLU A 61 -1.18 -11.74 -17.13
CA GLU A 61 -0.72 -10.57 -16.39
C GLU A 61 -1.90 -9.88 -15.68
N VAL A 62 -3.04 -9.70 -16.37
CA VAL A 62 -4.26 -9.16 -15.78
C VAL A 62 -4.79 -10.10 -14.68
N ALA A 63 -4.81 -11.41 -14.93
CA ALA A 63 -5.25 -12.40 -13.94
C ALA A 63 -4.32 -12.49 -12.71
N GLN A 64 -3.01 -12.26 -12.87
CA GLN A 64 -2.07 -12.16 -11.76
C GLN A 64 -2.28 -10.86 -10.98
N THR A 65 -2.41 -9.74 -11.69
CA THR A 65 -2.63 -8.41 -11.09
C THR A 65 -3.92 -8.40 -10.26
N ASP A 66 -5.02 -8.96 -10.76
CA ASP A 66 -6.28 -9.01 -10.01
C ASP A 66 -6.16 -9.84 -8.72
N ARG A 67 -5.47 -10.98 -8.76
CA ARG A 67 -5.25 -11.82 -7.56
C ARG A 67 -4.34 -11.17 -6.54
N GLU A 68 -3.31 -10.44 -6.98
CA GLU A 68 -2.41 -9.69 -6.10
C GLU A 68 -3.13 -8.50 -5.48
N VAL A 69 -3.92 -7.77 -6.26
CA VAL A 69 -4.66 -6.59 -5.82
C VAL A 69 -5.82 -6.98 -4.90
N GLU A 70 -6.53 -8.09 -5.13
CA GLU A 70 -7.55 -8.60 -4.19
C GLU A 70 -6.96 -9.02 -2.85
N ARG A 71 -5.83 -9.76 -2.86
CA ARG A 71 -5.17 -10.23 -1.63
C ARG A 71 -4.52 -9.07 -0.87
N GLY A 72 -3.91 -8.13 -1.57
CA GLY A 72 -3.33 -6.92 -0.99
C GLY A 72 -4.39 -6.05 -0.32
N ARG A 73 -5.55 -5.85 -0.97
CA ARG A 73 -6.67 -5.08 -0.40
C ARG A 73 -7.29 -5.76 0.82
N PHE A 74 -7.40 -7.09 0.83
CA PHE A 74 -7.95 -7.81 1.98
C PHE A 74 -7.04 -7.71 3.21
N MET A 75 -5.73 -7.93 3.05
CA MET A 75 -4.78 -7.87 4.17
C MET A 75 -4.64 -6.45 4.73
N ALA A 76 -4.64 -5.43 3.86
CA ALA A 76 -4.66 -4.04 4.29
C ALA A 76 -5.92 -3.71 5.12
N ARG A 77 -7.08 -4.20 4.70
CA ARG A 77 -8.34 -3.99 5.42
C ARG A 77 -8.36 -4.69 6.78
N VAL A 78 -7.82 -5.89 6.89
CA VAL A 78 -7.71 -6.62 8.18
C VAL A 78 -6.82 -5.84 9.16
N SER A 79 -5.67 -5.34 8.72
CA SER A 79 -4.80 -4.51 9.56
C SER A 79 -5.52 -3.27 10.07
N GLN A 80 -6.25 -2.58 9.18
CA GLN A 80 -6.98 -1.36 9.55
C GLN A 80 -8.10 -1.63 10.57
N ILE A 81 -8.82 -2.76 10.45
CA ILE A 81 -9.85 -3.15 11.42
C ILE A 81 -9.22 -3.43 12.78
N VAL A 82 -8.11 -4.19 12.79
CA VAL A 82 -7.40 -4.52 14.02
C VAL A 82 -6.88 -3.27 14.71
N ASP A 83 -6.24 -2.36 13.97
CA ASP A 83 -5.75 -1.09 14.50
C ASP A 83 -6.90 -0.26 15.11
N TYR A 84 -8.03 -0.17 14.40
CA TYR A 84 -9.21 0.54 14.91
C TYR A 84 -9.75 -0.06 16.22
N LEU A 85 -9.80 -1.39 16.34
CA LEU A 85 -10.20 -2.06 17.57
C LEU A 85 -9.25 -1.74 18.74
N PHE A 86 -7.93 -1.69 18.50
CA PHE A 86 -6.98 -1.27 19.52
C PHE A 86 -7.17 0.18 19.95
N PHE A 87 -7.35 1.10 19.00
CA PHE A 87 -7.66 2.49 19.31
C PHE A 87 -8.94 2.64 20.14
N LEU A 88 -9.97 1.85 19.82
CA LEU A 88 -11.20 1.80 20.60
C LEU A 88 -10.94 1.32 22.04
N ILE A 89 -10.18 0.23 22.21
CA ILE A 89 -9.79 -0.29 23.52
C ILE A 89 -9.01 0.77 24.32
N TYR A 90 -8.02 1.44 23.70
CA TYR A 90 -7.28 2.51 24.38
C TYR A 90 -8.18 3.67 24.79
N GLY A 91 -9.10 4.10 23.94
CA GLY A 91 -10.06 5.15 24.26
C GLY A 91 -10.89 4.78 25.49
N LEU A 92 -11.42 3.56 25.52
CA LEU A 92 -12.23 3.08 26.64
C LEU A 92 -11.43 2.97 27.95
N LEU A 93 -10.21 2.41 27.91
CA LEU A 93 -9.35 2.32 29.10
C LEU A 93 -8.90 3.71 29.58
N THR A 94 -8.64 4.64 28.66
CA THR A 94 -8.25 6.01 28.99
C THR A 94 -9.42 6.76 29.62
N ILE A 95 -10.63 6.63 29.09
CA ILE A 95 -11.84 7.20 29.71
C ILE A 95 -12.02 6.62 31.12
N ARG A 96 -11.85 5.31 31.30
CA ARG A 96 -11.90 4.67 32.64
C ARG A 96 -10.83 5.26 33.57
N LEU A 97 -9.60 5.44 33.09
CA LEU A 97 -8.49 6.03 33.86
C LEU A 97 -8.83 7.47 34.29
N LEU A 98 -9.33 8.29 33.37
CA LEU A 98 -9.73 9.67 33.65
C LEU A 98 -10.85 9.70 34.69
N LEU A 99 -11.90 8.89 34.52
CA LEU A 99 -12.99 8.79 35.49
C LEU A 99 -12.49 8.38 36.89
N ALA A 100 -11.57 7.43 36.97
CA ALA A 100 -10.94 7.02 38.22
C ALA A 100 -10.09 8.13 38.84
N LEU A 101 -9.36 8.90 38.01
CA LEU A 101 -8.51 10.00 38.46
C LEU A 101 -9.33 11.21 38.96
N PHE A 102 -10.49 11.45 38.37
CA PHE A 102 -11.41 12.50 38.81
C PHE A 102 -12.25 12.09 40.05
N ALA A 103 -11.93 10.95 40.69
CA ALA A 103 -12.70 10.38 41.79
C ALA A 103 -14.21 10.35 41.48
N ALA A 104 -14.56 10.01 40.23
CA ALA A 104 -15.93 10.09 39.75
C ALA A 104 -16.83 9.20 40.61
N ARG A 105 -17.98 9.75 41.02
CA ARG A 105 -18.93 9.04 41.87
C ARG A 105 -19.36 7.74 41.21
N GLU A 106 -19.11 6.62 41.88
CA GLU A 106 -19.38 5.27 41.35
C GLU A 106 -20.86 5.02 40.99
N GLY A 107 -21.77 5.85 41.51
CA GLY A 107 -23.21 5.80 41.19
C GLY A 107 -23.63 6.57 39.94
N ALA A 108 -22.71 7.12 39.16
CA ALA A 108 -23.04 7.72 37.87
C ALA A 108 -23.20 6.62 36.80
N GLY A 109 -24.36 6.57 36.14
CA GLY A 109 -24.65 5.52 35.14
C GLY A 109 -23.63 5.44 33.99
N PHE A 110 -23.00 6.56 33.62
CA PHE A 110 -21.91 6.57 32.65
C PHE A 110 -20.63 5.85 33.15
N VAL A 111 -20.29 6.01 34.42
CA VAL A 111 -19.13 5.34 35.04
C VAL A 111 -19.37 3.84 35.11
N GLU A 112 -20.57 3.43 35.50
CA GLU A 112 -20.98 2.02 35.52
C GLU A 112 -20.93 1.39 34.13
N PHE A 113 -21.46 2.08 33.11
CA PHE A 113 -21.39 1.63 31.72
C PHE A 113 -19.96 1.39 31.23
N ILE A 114 -19.06 2.36 31.44
CA ILE A 114 -17.64 2.23 31.03
C ILE A 114 -16.97 1.10 31.80
N ARG A 115 -17.20 0.99 33.12
CA ARG A 115 -16.66 -0.11 33.94
C ARG A 115 -17.14 -1.46 33.43
N ASN A 116 -18.43 -1.62 33.12
CA ASN A 116 -18.99 -2.89 32.63
C ASN A 116 -18.39 -3.34 31.29
N ILE A 117 -18.19 -2.42 30.34
CA ILE A 117 -17.59 -2.77 29.04
C ILE A 117 -16.10 -3.07 29.17
N THR A 118 -15.39 -2.30 30.01
CA THR A 118 -13.94 -2.47 30.18
C THR A 118 -13.57 -3.55 31.19
N ASP A 119 -14.54 -4.08 31.95
CA ASP A 119 -14.29 -5.05 33.01
C ASP A 119 -13.69 -6.37 32.51
N PRO A 120 -14.16 -6.99 31.41
CA PRO A 120 -13.51 -8.19 30.86
C PRO A 120 -12.05 -7.93 30.44
N LEU A 121 -11.77 -6.75 29.89
CA LEU A 121 -10.43 -6.34 29.46
C LEU A 121 -9.51 -6.04 30.65
N TYR A 122 -10.09 -5.62 31.78
CA TYR A 122 -9.41 -5.23 33.01
C TYR A 122 -9.27 -6.38 34.02
N ALA A 123 -10.20 -7.33 34.03
CA ALA A 123 -10.26 -8.47 34.95
C ALA A 123 -8.93 -9.21 35.12
N PRO A 124 -8.16 -9.55 34.07
CA PRO A 124 -6.90 -10.26 34.25
C PRO A 124 -5.83 -9.42 34.96
N PHE A 125 -5.92 -8.08 34.91
CA PHE A 125 -4.98 -7.17 35.58
C PHE A 125 -5.44 -6.81 37.00
N ARG A 126 -6.68 -7.15 37.37
CA ARG A 126 -7.25 -6.90 38.69
C ARG A 126 -6.56 -7.81 39.72
N GLY A 127 -5.74 -7.22 40.58
CA GLY A 127 -5.05 -7.94 41.66
C GLY A 127 -3.62 -8.41 41.36
N ILE A 128 -3.11 -8.22 40.13
CA ILE A 128 -1.67 -8.43 39.83
C ILE A 128 -0.80 -7.38 40.52
N VAL A 129 -1.34 -6.17 40.74
CA VAL A 129 -0.62 -5.03 41.28
C VAL A 129 -1.44 -4.48 42.45
N ALA A 130 -0.79 -4.25 43.59
CA ALA A 130 -1.46 -3.63 44.73
C ALA A 130 -1.96 -2.24 44.34
N SER A 131 -3.28 -2.05 44.31
CA SER A 131 -3.90 -0.73 44.24
C SER A 131 -4.20 -0.26 45.66
N PRO A 132 -3.35 0.60 46.26
CA PRO A 132 -3.77 1.30 47.46
C PRO A 132 -4.94 2.22 47.09
N SER A 133 -6.13 1.88 47.59
CA SER A 133 -7.27 2.79 47.64
C SER A 133 -7.11 3.63 48.91
N THR A 134 -6.89 4.93 48.78
CA THR A 134 -6.96 5.84 49.95
C THR A 134 -8.42 6.05 50.34
N ALA A 135 -8.67 6.28 51.64
CA ALA A 135 -10.01 6.51 52.19
C ALA A 135 -10.74 7.73 51.59
N GLU A 136 -10.03 8.57 50.83
CA GLU A 136 -10.55 9.75 50.13
C GLU A 136 -11.03 9.46 48.69
N GLY A 137 -11.08 8.19 48.27
CA GLY A 137 -11.63 7.80 46.96
C GLY A 137 -10.64 7.94 45.79
N PHE A 138 -9.41 8.40 46.03
CA PHE A 138 -8.33 8.33 45.05
C PHE A 138 -7.79 6.90 44.99
N THR A 139 -8.18 6.18 43.95
CA THR A 139 -7.57 4.88 43.67
C THR A 139 -6.41 5.10 42.72
N LEU A 140 -5.17 4.85 43.17
CA LEU A 140 -4.04 4.81 42.26
C LEU A 140 -4.29 3.68 41.25
N ALA A 141 -4.73 4.08 40.07
CA ALA A 141 -5.11 3.22 38.96
C ALA A 141 -3.89 2.64 38.23
N LEU A 142 -2.86 2.26 38.99
CA LEU A 142 -1.68 1.51 38.52
C LEU A 142 -2.09 0.32 37.63
N PRO A 143 -3.11 -0.48 37.98
CA PRO A 143 -3.58 -1.56 37.12
C PRO A 143 -4.14 -1.11 35.76
N ILE A 144 -4.76 0.08 35.68
CA ILE A 144 -5.28 0.62 34.42
C ILE A 144 -4.13 1.09 33.52
N ILE A 145 -3.12 1.74 34.10
CA ILE A 145 -1.90 2.15 33.37
C ILE A 145 -1.20 0.92 32.81
N ILE A 146 -1.06 -0.13 33.61
CA ILE A 146 -0.46 -1.40 33.18
C ILE A 146 -1.29 -2.04 32.07
N ALA A 147 -2.61 -2.03 32.19
CA ALA A 147 -3.48 -2.53 31.11
C ALA A 147 -3.22 -1.77 29.80
N ILE A 148 -3.12 -0.43 29.82
CA ILE A 148 -2.79 0.37 28.63
C ILE A 148 -1.44 -0.05 28.03
N VAL A 149 -0.40 -0.19 28.86
CA VAL A 149 0.94 -0.60 28.40
C VAL A 149 0.92 -2.00 27.79
N VAL A 150 0.23 -2.95 28.42
CA VAL A 150 0.14 -4.34 27.92
C VAL A 150 -0.61 -4.40 26.60
N TYR A 151 -1.73 -3.68 26.47
CA TYR A 151 -2.44 -3.59 25.20
C TYR A 151 -1.60 -2.89 24.13
N MET A 152 -0.77 -1.91 24.49
CA MET A 152 0.21 -1.29 23.57
C MET A 152 1.18 -2.33 23.02
N LEU A 153 1.78 -3.13 23.89
CA LEU A 153 2.67 -4.22 23.46
C LEU A 153 1.95 -5.25 22.60
N LEU A 154 0.70 -5.59 22.95
CA LEU A 154 -0.12 -6.53 22.19
C LEU A 154 -0.42 -5.99 20.78
N HIS A 155 -0.73 -4.70 20.65
CA HIS A 155 -0.97 -4.03 19.38
C HIS A 155 0.28 -4.02 18.50
N LEU A 156 1.45 -3.72 19.08
CA LEU A 156 2.72 -3.79 18.35
C LEU A 156 3.02 -5.22 17.88
N ALA A 157 2.80 -6.22 18.73
CA ALA A 157 3.02 -7.62 18.38
C ALA A 157 2.09 -8.08 17.24
N ILE A 158 0.81 -7.73 17.31
CA ILE A 158 -0.17 -8.09 16.29
C ILE A 158 0.08 -7.34 14.98
N ASN A 159 0.36 -6.04 15.02
CA ASN A 159 0.70 -5.27 13.82
C ASN A 159 2.01 -5.80 13.18
N GLY A 160 3.02 -6.10 14.01
CA GLY A 160 4.25 -6.74 13.55
C GLY A 160 4.01 -8.09 12.88
N LEU A 161 3.12 -8.92 13.46
CA LEU A 161 2.73 -10.21 12.91
C LEU A 161 1.96 -10.07 11.59
N LEU A 162 0.98 -9.17 11.54
CA LEU A 162 0.22 -8.85 10.32
C LEU A 162 1.15 -8.35 9.20
N ARG A 163 2.10 -7.47 9.53
CA ARG A 163 3.12 -6.98 8.60
C ARG A 163 4.03 -8.11 8.10
N MET A 164 4.45 -9.02 8.99
CA MET A 164 5.28 -10.17 8.61
C MET A 164 4.55 -11.09 7.63
N PHE A 165 3.27 -11.39 7.87
CA PHE A 165 2.46 -12.20 6.97
C PHE A 165 2.18 -11.51 5.63
N ALA A 166 2.07 -10.17 5.62
CA ALA A 166 1.92 -9.40 4.40
C ALA A 166 3.20 -9.40 3.54
N HIS A 167 4.38 -9.19 4.14
CA HIS A 167 5.66 -9.16 3.41
C HIS A 167 6.16 -10.55 2.97
N ARG A 168 5.85 -11.62 3.69
CA ARG A 168 6.29 -12.97 3.28
C ARG A 168 5.69 -13.44 1.95
N LYS A 169 4.63 -12.79 1.45
CA LYS A 169 3.97 -13.20 0.19
C LYS A 169 4.48 -12.46 -1.05
N THR A 170 5.39 -11.49 -0.92
CA THR A 170 6.00 -10.75 -2.06
C THR A 170 7.33 -11.34 -2.53
N ALA A 171 7.62 -12.60 -2.17
CA ALA A 171 8.82 -13.30 -2.61
C ALA A 171 8.44 -14.61 -3.30
N ILE A 172 7.83 -14.52 -4.48
CA ILE A 172 7.91 -15.52 -5.56
C ILE A 172 7.80 -14.76 -6.88
#